data_AF-A0A372J9U3-F1
#
_entry.id   AF-A0A372J9U3-F1
#
_cell.length_a   1.000
_cell.length_b   1.000
_cell.length_c   1.000
_cell.angle_alpha   90.00
_cell.angle_beta   90.00
_cell.angle_gamma   90.00
#
_symmetry.space_group_name_H-M   'P 1'
#
loop_
_entity.id
_entity.type
_entity.pdbx_description
1 polymer ?
#
loop_
_entity_poly.entity_id
_entity_poly.type
_entity_poly.pdbx_seq_one_letter_code
_entity_poly.pdbx_strand_id
1 'polypeptide(L)'
;MSGAAPGGRFCGTDGPVVLRVVLETGIAEFTDVRDLADSALAAYVRDHLDELDVLPRLRAAHGEVSCPDVLDEIPALSGGLALESDGRRIASPGCCADLSILREWREAAGHCSTTPAMLWNGHPWLLVAADGDRLTLSGPTETSQGPAAHLLTVTRTALRSAIDAAEAEYGRFADQVTAVCAGLAGEPLVAPLTRVLLGD
;
A
#
# COMPACT_ATOMS: atom_id res chain seq x y z
N MET A 1 20.96 44.14 11.94
CA MET A 1 20.54 43.27 13.06
C MET A 1 19.87 42.06 12.44
N SER A 2 20.63 40.98 12.24
CA SER A 2 20.08 39.71 11.74
C SER A 2 19.47 38.95 12.91
N GLY A 3 18.16 38.73 12.87
CA GLY A 3 17.48 37.79 13.75
C GLY A 3 17.56 36.40 13.12
N ALA A 4 18.49 35.58 13.61
CA ALA A 4 18.46 34.14 13.36
C ALA A 4 17.28 33.55 14.14
N ALA A 5 16.35 32.90 13.44
CA ALA A 5 15.29 32.11 14.06
C ALA A 5 15.92 30.89 14.78
N PRO A 6 15.43 30.50 15.97
CA PRO A 6 15.97 29.37 16.69
C PRO A 6 15.61 28.07 15.97
N GLY A 7 16.64 27.26 15.69
CA GLY A 7 16.49 25.92 15.14
C GLY A 7 15.53 25.09 15.99
N GLY A 8 14.41 24.72 15.38
CA GLY A 8 13.49 23.73 15.93
C GLY A 8 14.26 22.44 16.18
N ARG A 9 14.12 21.91 17.40
CA ARG A 9 14.69 20.62 17.77
C ARG A 9 14.11 19.56 16.84
N PHE A 10 14.95 18.96 16.02
CA PHE A 10 14.65 17.70 15.37
C PHE A 10 14.49 16.66 16.47
N CYS A 11 13.25 16.33 16.84
CA CYS A 11 12.96 15.06 17.49
C CYS A 11 13.10 13.98 16.42
N GLY A 12 14.35 13.67 16.07
CA GLY A 12 14.66 12.52 15.24
C GLY A 12 14.27 11.28 16.00
N THR A 13 13.23 10.59 15.54
CA THR A 13 13.02 9.21 15.94
C THR A 13 13.99 8.38 15.11
N ASP A 14 15.17 8.09 15.66
CA ASP A 14 16.04 7.01 15.17
C ASP A 14 15.46 5.62 15.54
N GLY A 15 14.16 5.55 15.85
CA GLY A 15 13.44 4.33 16.17
C GLY A 15 13.18 3.48 14.92
N PRO A 16 12.97 2.16 15.08
CA PRO A 16 12.66 1.29 13.96
C PRO A 16 11.35 1.74 13.30
N VAL A 17 11.36 1.79 11.97
CA VAL A 17 10.15 1.97 11.17
C VAL A 17 9.75 0.66 10.54
N VAL A 18 8.45 0.53 10.31
CA VAL A 18 7.83 -0.67 9.78
C VAL A 18 6.79 -0.25 8.75
N LEU A 19 6.76 -0.95 7.62
CA LEU A 19 5.66 -0.89 6.66
C LEU A 19 4.85 -2.17 6.81
N ARG A 20 3.53 -2.03 6.96
CA ARG A 20 2.57 -3.13 7.06
C ARG A 20 1.64 -3.13 5.88
N VAL A 21 1.43 -4.31 5.29
CA VAL A 21 0.43 -4.52 4.27
C VAL A 21 -0.93 -4.51 4.94
N VAL A 22 -1.82 -3.63 4.50
CA VAL A 22 -3.16 -3.47 5.06
C VAL A 22 -4.22 -3.48 3.96
N LEU A 23 -5.39 -4.02 4.27
CA LEU A 23 -6.58 -3.92 3.40
C LEU A 23 -7.58 -2.94 4.00
N GLU A 24 -8.28 -2.22 3.14
CA GLU A 24 -9.46 -1.46 3.50
C GLU A 24 -10.64 -2.43 3.68
N THR A 25 -11.05 -2.66 4.93
CA THR A 25 -12.12 -3.61 5.29
C THR A 25 -13.40 -2.92 5.73
N GLY A 26 -13.44 -1.58 5.69
CA GLY A 26 -14.58 -0.75 6.08
C GLY A 26 -14.29 0.72 5.81
N ILE A 27 -15.24 1.61 6.11
CA ILE A 27 -15.10 3.05 5.87
C ILE A 27 -13.93 3.59 6.71
N ALA A 28 -12.79 3.83 6.05
CA ALA A 28 -11.53 4.27 6.68
C ALA A 28 -10.96 3.30 7.75
N GLU A 29 -11.34 2.02 7.69
CA GLU A 29 -10.80 0.97 8.56
C GLU A 29 -9.81 0.10 7.79
N PHE A 30 -8.57 0.08 8.26
CA PHE A 30 -7.49 -0.72 7.68
C PHE A 30 -7.11 -1.87 8.60
N THR A 31 -7.21 -3.09 8.08
CA THR A 31 -6.82 -4.31 8.80
C THR A 31 -5.46 -4.78 8.30
N ASP A 32 -4.56 -5.10 9.23
CA ASP A 32 -3.28 -5.74 8.91
C ASP A 32 -3.54 -7.14 8.33
N VAL A 33 -2.94 -7.44 7.18
CA VAL A 33 -3.19 -8.73 6.51
C VAL A 33 -2.79 -9.94 7.35
N ARG A 34 -1.88 -9.75 8.32
CA ARG A 34 -1.45 -10.81 9.25
C ARG A 34 -2.51 -11.15 10.30
N ASP A 35 -3.43 -10.22 10.56
CA ASP A 35 -4.53 -10.39 11.51
C ASP A 35 -5.79 -10.93 10.81
N LEU A 36 -5.80 -11.03 9.48
CA LEU A 36 -6.89 -11.62 8.71
C LEU A 36 -6.81 -13.14 8.76
N ALA A 37 -7.82 -13.76 9.37
CA ALA A 37 -8.03 -15.19 9.25
C ALA A 37 -8.35 -15.58 7.79
N ASP A 38 -7.92 -16.76 7.35
CA ASP A 38 -8.15 -17.24 5.98
C ASP A 38 -9.63 -17.19 5.56
N SER A 39 -10.54 -17.48 6.48
CA SER A 39 -11.99 -17.40 6.23
C SER A 39 -12.48 -15.96 6.03
N ALA A 40 -11.88 -15.00 6.74
CA ALA A 40 -12.22 -13.58 6.60
C ALA A 40 -11.68 -13.04 5.27
N LEU A 41 -10.46 -13.40 4.88
CA LEU A 41 -9.91 -13.08 3.56
C LEU A 41 -10.76 -13.69 2.43
N ALA A 42 -11.13 -14.96 2.56
CA ALA A 42 -11.97 -15.62 1.57
C ALA A 42 -13.38 -15.01 1.46
N ALA A 43 -13.93 -14.49 2.56
CA ALA A 43 -15.17 -13.73 2.54
C ALA A 43 -14.97 -12.38 1.84
N TYR A 44 -13.94 -11.63 2.22
CA TYR A 44 -13.61 -10.34 1.64
C TYR A 44 -13.42 -10.40 0.11
N VAL A 45 -12.61 -11.33 -0.39
CA VAL A 45 -12.39 -11.51 -1.83
C VAL A 45 -13.68 -11.92 -2.53
N ARG A 46 -14.50 -12.77 -1.91
CA ARG A 46 -15.78 -13.17 -2.50
C ARG A 46 -16.73 -12.00 -2.59
N ASP A 47 -16.90 -11.23 -1.51
CA ASP A 47 -17.79 -10.07 -1.47
C ASP A 47 -17.35 -9.02 -2.52
N HIS A 48 -16.05 -8.75 -2.63
CA HIS A 48 -15.48 -7.87 -3.66
C HIS A 48 -15.83 -8.29 -5.09
N LEU A 49 -15.83 -9.60 -5.37
CA LEU A 49 -16.18 -10.14 -6.69
C LEU A 49 -17.69 -10.28 -6.89
N ASP A 50 -18.46 -10.53 -5.84
CA ASP A 50 -19.92 -10.66 -5.88
C ASP A 50 -20.59 -9.30 -6.07
N GLU A 51 -20.07 -8.23 -5.48
CA GLU A 51 -20.56 -6.84 -5.71
C GLU A 51 -20.52 -6.43 -7.19
N LEU A 52 -19.60 -7.02 -7.95
CA LEU A 52 -19.40 -6.75 -9.38
C LEU A 52 -20.12 -7.77 -10.29
N ASP A 53 -20.78 -8.78 -9.71
CA ASP A 53 -21.41 -9.90 -10.42
C ASP A 53 -20.45 -10.60 -11.41
N VAL A 54 -19.14 -10.63 -11.10
CA VAL A 54 -18.13 -11.18 -12.02
C VAL A 54 -17.94 -12.68 -11.87
N LEU A 55 -18.21 -13.27 -10.70
CA LEU A 55 -18.01 -14.71 -10.48
C LEU A 55 -18.84 -15.59 -11.43
N PRO A 56 -20.15 -15.33 -11.67
CA PRO A 56 -20.93 -16.10 -12.65
C PRO A 56 -20.39 -15.92 -14.07
N ARG A 57 -19.93 -14.72 -14.42
CA ARG A 57 -19.42 -14.37 -15.75
C ARG A 57 -18.06 -15.01 -16.03
N LEU A 58 -17.15 -15.00 -15.06
CA LEU A 58 -15.87 -15.72 -15.13
C LEU A 58 -16.10 -17.23 -15.33
N ARG A 59 -17.09 -17.80 -14.62
CA ARG A 59 -17.46 -19.22 -14.77
C ARG A 59 -18.10 -19.53 -16.13
N ALA A 60 -18.92 -18.63 -16.66
CA ALA A 60 -19.58 -18.77 -17.97
C ALA A 60 -18.63 -18.52 -19.16
N ALA A 61 -17.62 -17.65 -18.99
CA ALA A 61 -16.59 -17.35 -19.96
C ALA A 61 -15.72 -18.57 -20.35
N HIS A 62 -15.78 -19.65 -19.56
CA HIS A 62 -15.22 -20.94 -19.96
C HIS A 62 -15.86 -21.54 -21.23
N GLY A 63 -16.93 -20.94 -21.79
CA GLY A 63 -17.60 -21.40 -23.01
C GLY A 63 -17.80 -20.40 -24.16
N GLU A 64 -18.04 -19.09 -23.90
CA GLU A 64 -18.48 -18.16 -24.97
C GLU A 64 -17.99 -16.69 -24.86
N VAL A 65 -17.61 -16.20 -23.67
CA VAL A 65 -17.10 -14.83 -23.44
C VAL A 65 -15.58 -14.87 -23.27
N SER A 66 -14.86 -13.93 -23.88
CA SER A 66 -13.41 -13.82 -23.68
C SER A 66 -13.13 -13.40 -22.25
N CYS A 67 -12.54 -14.31 -21.45
CA CYS A 67 -12.19 -14.07 -20.05
C CYS A 67 -11.44 -12.74 -19.73
N PRO A 68 -10.56 -12.22 -20.61
CA PRO A 68 -9.91 -10.92 -20.43
C PRO A 68 -10.87 -9.75 -20.17
N ASP A 69 -12.00 -9.68 -20.89
CA ASP A 69 -12.92 -8.53 -20.78
C ASP A 69 -13.57 -8.46 -19.39
N VAL A 70 -13.81 -9.62 -18.76
CA VAL A 70 -14.38 -9.69 -17.40
C VAL A 70 -13.33 -9.35 -16.35
N LEU A 71 -12.06 -9.71 -16.59
CA LEU A 71 -10.97 -9.40 -15.66
C LEU A 71 -10.67 -7.90 -15.62
N ASP A 72 -10.79 -7.20 -16.74
CA ASP A 72 -10.58 -5.75 -16.83
C ASP A 72 -11.62 -4.93 -16.03
N GLU A 73 -12.76 -5.54 -15.67
CA GLU A 73 -13.79 -4.91 -14.84
C GLU A 73 -13.54 -5.05 -13.33
N ILE A 74 -12.59 -5.90 -12.93
CA ILE A 74 -12.31 -6.18 -11.52
C ILE A 74 -11.27 -5.16 -11.03
N PRO A 75 -11.61 -4.26 -10.09
CA PRO A 75 -10.63 -3.39 -9.47
C PRO A 75 -9.73 -4.20 -8.53
N ALA A 76 -8.51 -3.73 -8.32
CA ALA A 76 -7.64 -4.25 -7.27
C ALA A 76 -8.28 -4.09 -5.88
N LEU A 77 -7.86 -4.93 -4.94
CA LEU A 77 -8.27 -4.82 -3.55
C LEU A 77 -7.77 -3.49 -2.98
N SER A 78 -8.68 -2.73 -2.37
CA SER A 78 -8.34 -1.46 -1.74
C SER A 78 -7.45 -1.69 -0.52
N GLY A 79 -6.34 -0.98 -0.43
CA GLY A 79 -5.33 -1.24 0.59
C GLY A 79 -4.04 -0.47 0.37
N GLY A 80 -2.94 -0.96 0.92
CA GLY A 80 -1.61 -0.42 0.68
C GLY A 80 -0.66 -0.69 1.83
N LEU A 81 0.27 0.23 2.06
CA LEU A 81 1.22 0.15 3.17
C LEU A 81 0.93 1.19 4.26
N ALA A 82 0.72 0.73 5.48
CA ALA A 82 0.70 1.57 6.67
C ALA A 82 2.11 1.73 7.23
N LEU A 83 2.50 2.96 7.52
CA LEU A 83 3.77 3.29 8.15
C LEU A 83 3.61 3.34 9.66
N GLU A 84 4.46 2.62 10.37
CA GLU A 84 4.48 2.54 11.81
C GLU A 84 5.87 2.88 12.37
N SER A 85 5.88 3.51 13.54
CA SER A 85 7.09 3.75 14.32
C SER A 85 6.75 3.65 15.80
N ASP A 86 7.61 3.01 16.58
CA ASP A 86 7.42 2.78 18.02
C ASP A 86 6.04 2.17 18.36
N GLY A 87 5.58 1.23 17.51
CA GLY A 87 4.29 0.54 17.67
C GLY A 87 3.05 1.41 17.44
N ARG A 88 3.21 2.60 16.86
CA ARG A 88 2.13 3.51 16.52
C ARG A 88 2.03 3.72 15.02
N ARG A 89 0.81 3.77 14.51
CA ARG A 89 0.54 4.15 13.12
C ARG A 89 0.83 5.63 12.93
N ILE A 90 1.76 5.92 12.03
CA ILE A 90 2.19 7.27 11.67
C ILE A 90 1.45 7.74 10.40
N ALA A 91 1.26 6.84 9.44
CA ALA A 91 0.48 7.08 8.24
C ALA A 91 -0.25 5.80 7.81
N SER A 92 -1.47 5.96 7.33
CA SER A 92 -2.24 4.92 6.63
C SER A 92 -2.19 5.17 5.12
N PRO A 93 -2.53 4.17 4.28
CA PRO A 93 -2.89 4.43 2.90
C PRO A 93 -4.01 5.48 2.83
N GLY A 94 -3.94 6.37 1.85
CA GLY A 94 -5.04 7.23 1.44
C GLY A 94 -6.06 6.44 0.62
N CYS A 95 -7.17 7.07 0.26
CA CYS A 95 -8.14 6.46 -0.63
C CYS A 95 -7.58 6.31 -2.06
N CYS A 96 -8.10 5.33 -2.79
CA CYS A 96 -7.61 4.88 -4.10
C CYS A 96 -6.17 4.33 -4.08
N ALA A 97 -5.63 4.00 -2.91
CA ALA A 97 -4.45 3.17 -2.84
C ALA A 97 -4.83 1.69 -2.99
N ASP A 98 -3.92 0.95 -3.60
CA ASP A 98 -3.95 -0.50 -3.68
C ASP A 98 -2.58 -1.05 -3.26
N LEU A 99 -2.39 -2.36 -3.43
CA LEU A 99 -1.18 -3.05 -2.99
C LEU A 99 0.02 -2.89 -3.94
N SER A 100 -0.17 -2.32 -5.13
CA SER A 100 0.93 -2.03 -6.08
C SER A 100 1.90 -0.95 -5.57
N ILE A 101 1.51 -0.27 -4.47
CA ILE A 101 2.18 0.91 -3.90
C ILE A 101 3.63 0.70 -3.43
N LEU A 102 4.12 -0.56 -3.39
CA LEU A 102 5.49 -0.89 -3.03
C LEU A 102 6.52 -0.17 -3.92
N ARG A 103 6.20 0.07 -5.20
CA ARG A 103 7.11 0.78 -6.12
C ARG A 103 7.37 2.21 -5.63
N GLU A 104 6.32 2.92 -5.23
CA GLU A 104 6.35 4.31 -4.81
C GLU A 104 7.19 4.47 -3.52
N TRP A 105 7.10 3.50 -2.60
CA TRP A 105 7.95 3.47 -1.41
C TRP A 105 9.43 3.21 -1.74
N ARG A 106 9.74 2.35 -2.71
CA ARG A 106 11.12 2.15 -3.18
C ARG A 106 11.69 3.42 -3.81
N GLU A 107 10.89 4.12 -4.62
CA GLU A 107 11.27 5.40 -5.20
C GLU A 107 11.57 6.45 -4.11
N ALA A 108 10.72 6.54 -3.08
CA ALA A 108 10.98 7.43 -1.94
C ALA A 108 12.24 7.06 -1.16
N ALA A 109 12.53 5.77 -0.94
CA ALA A 109 13.78 5.34 -0.32
C ALA A 109 15.02 5.69 -1.17
N GLY A 110 14.85 5.79 -2.49
CA GLY A 110 15.85 6.24 -3.46
C GLY A 110 15.96 7.76 -3.62
N HIS A 111 15.03 8.56 -3.07
CA HIS A 111 14.97 10.00 -3.28
C HIS A 111 16.19 10.72 -2.69
N CYS A 112 16.92 11.52 -3.48
CA CYS A 112 18.19 12.14 -3.06
C CYS A 112 18.16 13.66 -2.94
N SER A 113 17.03 14.31 -3.23
CA SER A 113 16.93 15.76 -3.25
C SER A 113 16.37 16.33 -1.94
N THR A 114 16.84 17.50 -1.53
CA THR A 114 16.22 18.29 -0.45
C THR A 114 14.86 18.87 -0.87
N THR A 115 14.57 18.95 -2.17
CA THR A 115 13.27 19.33 -2.69
C THR A 115 12.24 18.23 -2.39
N PRO A 116 11.09 18.55 -1.79
CA PRO A 116 10.02 17.58 -1.59
C PRO A 116 9.56 16.96 -2.92
N ALA A 117 9.39 15.65 -2.92
CA ALA A 117 8.78 14.88 -4.00
C ALA A 117 7.55 14.13 -3.47
N MET A 118 6.60 13.86 -4.35
CA MET A 118 5.41 13.07 -4.01
C MET A 118 5.81 11.61 -3.75
N LEU A 119 5.40 11.09 -2.59
CA LEU A 119 5.23 9.66 -2.34
C LEU A 119 3.74 9.37 -2.49
N TRP A 120 3.34 8.78 -3.61
CA TRP A 120 1.96 8.33 -3.77
C TRP A 120 1.71 7.17 -2.80
N ASN A 121 0.66 7.30 -1.99
CA ASN A 121 0.16 6.26 -1.10
C ASN A 121 -1.37 6.29 -1.05
N GLY A 122 -2.02 6.73 -2.14
CA GLY A 122 -3.42 7.16 -2.17
C GLY A 122 -3.57 8.65 -1.91
N HIS A 123 -4.77 9.19 -2.13
CA HIS A 123 -5.09 10.57 -1.79
C HIS A 123 -5.69 10.68 -0.38
N PRO A 124 -5.31 11.68 0.42
CA PRO A 124 -4.16 12.57 0.25
C PRO A 124 -2.83 11.82 0.41
N TRP A 125 -1.79 12.27 -0.31
CA TRP A 125 -0.49 11.60 -0.39
C TRP A 125 0.55 12.16 0.60
N LEU A 126 1.71 11.52 0.69
CA LEU A 126 2.85 12.02 1.46
C LEU A 126 3.90 12.70 0.56
N LEU A 127 4.78 13.47 1.19
CA LEU A 127 5.98 14.02 0.58
C LEU A 127 7.22 13.42 1.22
N VAL A 128 8.24 13.18 0.40
CA VAL A 128 9.58 12.78 0.81
C VAL A 128 10.61 13.85 0.43
N ALA A 129 11.50 14.18 1.36
CA ALA A 129 12.68 15.03 1.11
C ALA A 129 13.91 14.40 1.75
N ALA A 130 15.09 14.63 1.20
CA ALA A 130 16.33 14.03 1.67
C ALA A 130 17.31 15.07 2.25
N ASP A 131 18.00 14.70 3.32
CA ASP A 131 19.17 15.38 3.85
C ASP A 131 20.25 14.34 4.15
N GLY A 132 21.16 14.14 3.18
CA GLY A 132 22.13 13.06 3.19
C GLY A 132 21.48 11.66 3.20
N ASP A 133 21.79 10.88 4.23
CA ASP A 133 21.21 9.54 4.44
C ASP A 133 19.83 9.57 5.12
N ARG A 134 19.33 10.75 5.51
CA ARG A 134 18.04 10.88 6.17
C ARG A 134 16.96 11.28 5.17
N LEU A 135 15.79 10.65 5.31
CA LEU A 135 14.57 10.95 4.58
C LEU A 135 13.56 11.54 5.56
N THR A 136 12.99 12.67 5.21
CA THR A 136 11.88 13.28 5.93
C THR A 136 10.59 12.99 5.20
N LEU A 137 9.64 12.40 5.91
CA LEU A 137 8.28 12.17 5.45
C LEU A 137 7.36 13.23 6.05
N SER A 138 6.49 13.80 5.22
CA SER A 138 5.53 14.83 5.61
C SER A 138 4.21 14.67 4.86
N GLY A 139 3.11 15.15 5.43
CA GLY A 139 1.77 14.93 4.89
C GLY A 139 0.76 14.62 6.01
N PRO A 140 -0.42 14.10 5.67
CA PRO A 140 -0.96 14.01 4.31
C PRO A 140 -1.13 15.39 3.62
N THR A 141 -1.08 15.44 2.28
CA THR A 141 -1.25 16.67 1.48
C THR A 141 -1.84 16.38 0.09
N GLU A 142 -2.46 17.39 -0.52
CA GLU A 142 -2.88 17.39 -1.94
C GLU A 142 -2.00 18.33 -2.79
N THR A 143 -0.88 18.79 -2.24
CA THR A 143 0.06 19.67 -2.94
C THR A 143 1.43 19.01 -3.04
N SER A 144 2.05 19.07 -4.23
CA SER A 144 3.39 18.50 -4.46
C SER A 144 4.53 19.45 -4.08
N GLN A 145 4.24 20.68 -3.68
CA GLN A 145 5.25 21.72 -3.44
C GLN A 145 5.55 22.02 -1.97
N GLY A 146 4.81 21.41 -1.04
CA GLY A 146 4.88 21.73 0.39
C GLY A 146 4.40 23.15 0.73
N PRO A 147 4.47 23.56 2.01
CA PRO A 147 4.84 22.75 3.16
C PRO A 147 3.73 21.79 3.58
N ALA A 148 4.10 20.61 4.07
CA ALA A 148 3.19 19.65 4.70
C ALA A 148 3.63 19.37 6.14
N ALA A 149 2.71 18.85 6.97
CA ALA A 149 3.03 18.53 8.36
C ALA A 149 4.12 17.46 8.44
N HIS A 150 5.15 17.70 9.26
CA HIS A 150 6.20 16.70 9.49
C HIS A 150 5.61 15.48 10.18
N LEU A 151 5.91 14.28 9.65
CA LEU A 151 5.48 13.02 10.24
C LEU A 151 6.64 12.31 10.95
N LEU A 152 7.75 12.12 10.23
CA LEU A 152 8.94 11.47 10.78
C LEU A 152 10.19 11.74 9.92
N THR A 153 11.35 11.50 10.52
CA THR A 153 12.63 11.40 9.82
C THR A 153 13.21 10.00 10.04
N VAL A 154 13.67 9.36 8.97
CA VAL A 154 14.24 8.00 8.99
C VAL A 154 15.55 7.96 8.23
N THR A 155 16.38 6.96 8.49
CA THR A 155 17.51 6.66 7.58
C THR A 155 17.01 5.92 6.35
N ARG A 156 17.71 6.05 5.23
CA ARG A 156 17.42 5.25 4.02
C ARG A 156 17.50 3.76 4.31
N THR A 157 18.48 3.36 5.11
CA THR A 157 18.68 1.97 5.50
C THR A 157 17.47 1.43 6.25
N ALA A 158 16.94 2.18 7.23
CA ALA A 158 15.76 1.77 7.98
C ALA A 158 14.52 1.68 7.08
N LEU A 159 14.30 2.65 6.20
CA LEU A 159 13.16 2.61 5.27
C LEU A 159 13.26 1.44 4.29
N ARG A 160 14.46 1.17 3.75
CA ARG A 160 14.70 0.00 2.87
C ARG A 160 14.42 -1.31 3.59
N SER A 161 14.91 -1.48 4.82
CA SER A 161 14.61 -2.68 5.60
C SER A 161 13.11 -2.84 5.88
N ALA A 162 12.38 -1.75 6.10
CA ALA A 162 10.93 -1.79 6.23
C ALA A 162 10.23 -2.19 4.93
N ILE A 163 10.71 -1.69 3.78
CA ILE A 163 10.21 -2.06 2.45
C ILE A 163 10.48 -3.54 2.16
N ASP A 164 11.68 -4.04 2.41
CA ASP A 164 12.04 -5.45 2.19
C ASP A 164 11.15 -6.38 3.05
N ALA A 165 10.86 -5.98 4.29
CA ALA A 165 9.96 -6.71 5.16
C ALA A 165 8.50 -6.69 4.65
N ALA A 166 8.03 -5.54 4.17
CA ALA A 166 6.69 -5.40 3.59
C ALA A 166 6.56 -6.18 2.28
N GLU A 167 7.60 -6.25 1.45
CA GLU A 167 7.61 -7.07 0.23
C GLU A 167 7.51 -8.56 0.56
N ALA A 168 8.25 -9.03 1.58
CA ALA A 168 8.11 -10.41 2.04
C ALA A 168 6.72 -10.70 2.64
N GLU A 169 6.09 -9.71 3.28
CA GLU A 169 4.72 -9.79 3.79
C GLU A 169 3.69 -9.83 2.66
N TYR A 170 3.85 -8.96 1.65
CA TYR A 170 3.05 -8.94 0.43
C TYR A 170 3.12 -10.28 -0.31
N GLY A 171 4.30 -10.89 -0.45
CA GLY A 171 4.44 -12.21 -1.08
C GLY A 171 3.63 -13.29 -0.37
N ARG A 172 3.65 -13.32 0.97
CA ARG A 172 2.81 -14.27 1.73
C ARG A 172 1.32 -13.99 1.55
N PHE A 173 0.93 -12.73 1.54
CA PHE A 173 -0.45 -12.33 1.30
C PHE A 173 -0.91 -12.72 -0.11
N ALA A 174 -0.07 -12.55 -1.13
CA ALA A 174 -0.34 -12.98 -2.50
C ALA A 174 -0.57 -14.49 -2.61
N ASP A 175 0.20 -15.30 -1.86
CA ASP A 175 -0.01 -16.75 -1.78
C ASP A 175 -1.39 -17.07 -1.18
N GLN A 176 -1.82 -16.33 -0.15
CA GLN A 176 -3.14 -16.51 0.46
C GLN A 176 -4.28 -16.13 -0.51
N VAL A 177 -4.17 -15.00 -1.21
CA VAL A 177 -5.12 -14.57 -2.24
C VAL A 177 -5.20 -15.60 -3.38
N THR A 178 -4.06 -16.14 -3.79
CA THR A 178 -3.98 -17.22 -4.80
C THR A 178 -4.75 -18.46 -4.37
N ALA A 179 -4.58 -18.90 -3.12
CA ALA A 179 -5.30 -20.05 -2.59
C ALA A 179 -6.82 -19.80 -2.56
N VAL A 180 -7.25 -18.59 -2.23
CA VAL A 180 -8.67 -18.20 -2.30
C VAL A 180 -9.19 -18.21 -3.74
N CYS A 181 -8.45 -17.63 -4.69
CA CYS A 181 -8.82 -17.62 -6.11
C CYS A 181 -8.96 -19.03 -6.70
N ALA A 182 -8.08 -19.96 -6.32
CA ALA A 182 -8.17 -21.37 -6.70
C ALA A 182 -9.49 -22.01 -6.26
N GLY A 183 -9.96 -21.69 -5.05
CA GLY A 183 -11.26 -22.15 -4.55
C GLY A 183 -12.49 -21.51 -5.22
N LEU A 184 -12.34 -20.32 -5.81
CA LEU A 184 -13.46 -19.55 -6.37
C LEU A 184 -13.66 -19.75 -7.88
N ALA A 185 -12.57 -19.70 -8.65
CA ALA A 185 -12.59 -19.57 -10.10
C ALA A 185 -11.97 -20.76 -10.86
N GLY A 186 -11.27 -21.66 -10.15
CA GLY A 186 -10.59 -22.81 -10.75
C GLY A 186 -9.25 -22.46 -11.43
N GLU A 187 -8.43 -23.50 -11.67
CA GLU A 187 -7.01 -23.38 -12.08
C GLU A 187 -6.70 -22.38 -13.21
N PRO A 188 -7.45 -22.32 -14.34
CA PRO A 188 -7.09 -21.44 -15.45
C PRO A 188 -7.18 -19.95 -15.11
N LEU A 189 -7.98 -19.59 -14.10
CA LEU A 189 -8.26 -18.21 -13.72
C LEU A 189 -7.47 -17.73 -12.50
N VAL A 190 -6.80 -18.63 -11.79
CA VAL A 190 -6.09 -18.30 -10.54
C VAL A 190 -5.06 -17.21 -10.77
N ALA A 191 -4.12 -17.43 -11.67
CA ALA A 191 -3.04 -16.48 -11.92
C ALA A 191 -3.54 -15.10 -12.42
N PRO A 192 -4.42 -15.00 -13.44
CA PRO A 192 -4.91 -13.70 -13.88
C PRO A 192 -5.80 -13.01 -12.84
N LEU A 193 -6.66 -13.73 -12.12
CA LEU A 193 -7.52 -13.15 -11.08
C LEU A 193 -6.70 -12.63 -9.90
N THR A 194 -5.72 -13.40 -9.42
CA THR A 194 -4.81 -12.95 -8.37
C THR A 194 -4.10 -11.65 -8.80
N ARG A 195 -3.55 -11.61 -10.02
CA ARG A 195 -2.84 -10.43 -10.52
C ARG A 195 -3.72 -9.19 -10.47
N VAL A 196 -4.94 -9.28 -10.98
CA VAL A 196 -5.88 -8.16 -11.00
C VAL A 196 -6.25 -7.72 -9.59
N LEU A 197 -6.55 -8.65 -8.69
CA LEU A 197 -6.89 -8.34 -7.29
C LEU A 197 -5.72 -7.68 -6.54
N LEU A 198 -4.48 -7.98 -6.89
CA LEU A 198 -3.31 -7.39 -6.24
C LEU A 198 -2.79 -6.11 -6.93
N GLY A 199 -3.26 -5.80 -8.14
CA GLY A 199 -2.81 -4.63 -8.92
C GLY A 199 -1.47 -4.83 -9.64
N ASP A 200 -1.10 -6.07 -9.96
CA ASP A 200 0.16 -6.46 -10.61
C ASP A 200 0.11 -6.57 -12.15
#